data_AF-A0A3D6CXP9-F1
#
_entry.id   AF-A0A3D6CXP9-F1
#
_cell.length_a   1.000
_cell.length_b   1.000
_cell.length_c   1.000
_cell.angle_alpha   90.00
_cell.angle_beta   90.00
_cell.angle_gamma   90.00
#
_symmetry.space_group_name_H-M   'P 1'
#
loop_
_entity.id
_entity.type
_entity.pdbx_description
1 polymer ?
#
loop_
_entity_poly.entity_id
_entity_poly.type
_entity_poly.pdbx_seq_one_letter_code
_entity_poly.pdbx_strand_id
1 'polypeptide(L)'
;MNKTLRRYILLMTSGILLWNFQLQSNEGIPLSIQRVLDHTKPLDRPRLDRLPLYVWPTHHALHGISNAQSRITLQDLNQRGIGYCVNWNHDSFESSLEEGLRIARLQKALGLEISINANACLHRLYDDTEATAHVDKNGEAFWDASFGPKTGCPFALEHRIPVITDRITRFVDAYHAAGLEIDFIFADWEIDGPMEWNNAWEHSLRCTRCRENLPPNSDFRVFQTTLRRLRSQFQKRMFSNPVLKRFPNALVGNYGVNPHGGSRYWYDYFEKLPDAAPTQREHQTSYREWAPEFERSGYTMSMPVVYTWYSIFKSYPFDISDYRWFYNMLKVASNAGAHTPAAIPSVPFVHWHTTAPPADLSEPV
;
A
#
# COMPACT_ATOMS: atom_id res chain seq x y z
N MET A 1 14.33 -36.20 35.91
CA MET A 1 13.61 -36.71 37.10
C MET A 1 13.95 -35.84 38.31
N ASN A 2 13.08 -34.90 38.68
CA ASN A 2 12.69 -34.68 40.08
C ASN A 2 11.52 -33.71 40.16
N LYS A 3 10.56 -34.10 40.98
CA LYS A 3 9.23 -33.51 41.19
C LYS A 3 9.33 -32.18 41.95
N THR A 4 8.39 -31.28 41.75
CA THR A 4 7.48 -30.81 42.83
C THR A 4 6.27 -30.11 42.21
N LEU A 5 5.14 -30.82 42.25
CA LEU A 5 3.80 -30.34 41.91
C LEU A 5 3.18 -29.79 43.20
N ARG A 6 2.93 -28.49 43.33
CA ARG A 6 2.10 -27.95 44.41
C ARG A 6 0.66 -27.82 43.91
N ARG A 7 -0.20 -28.75 44.34
CA ARG A 7 -1.65 -28.64 44.29
C ARG A 7 -2.10 -27.77 45.47
N TYR A 8 -2.80 -26.67 45.19
CA TYR A 8 -3.70 -26.06 46.16
C TYR A 8 -5.12 -26.54 45.85
N ILE A 9 -5.74 -27.18 46.84
CA ILE A 9 -7.19 -27.39 46.90
C ILE A 9 -7.75 -26.11 47.51
N LEU A 10 -8.60 -25.39 46.77
CA LEU A 10 -9.41 -24.32 47.33
C LEU A 10 -10.89 -24.65 47.10
N LEU A 11 -11.63 -24.62 48.21
CA LEU A 11 -13.05 -24.89 48.31
C LEU A 11 -13.88 -23.98 47.41
N MET A 12 -14.85 -24.58 46.71
CA MET A 12 -15.89 -23.88 45.97
C MET A 12 -16.80 -23.10 46.91
N THR A 13 -16.82 -21.78 46.73
CA THR A 13 -17.97 -20.94 47.09
C THR A 13 -18.47 -20.30 45.80
N SER A 14 -19.77 -20.41 45.58
CA SER A 14 -20.52 -19.96 44.42
C SER A 14 -20.34 -18.46 44.18
N GLY A 15 -19.42 -18.14 43.28
CA GLY A 15 -19.24 -16.83 42.67
C GLY A 15 -18.64 -17.06 41.30
N ILE A 16 -19.18 -16.43 40.26
CA ILE A 16 -18.67 -16.51 38.90
C ILE A 16 -17.26 -15.92 38.90
N LEU A 17 -16.28 -16.79 39.13
CA LEU A 17 -14.86 -16.50 38.94
C LEU A 17 -14.63 -16.54 37.42
N LEU A 18 -14.64 -15.36 36.80
CA LEU A 18 -14.02 -15.17 35.50
C LEU A 18 -12.51 -15.36 35.69
N TRP A 19 -12.05 -16.61 35.56
CA TRP A 19 -10.63 -16.91 35.43
C TRP A 19 -10.18 -16.34 34.07
N ASN A 20 -9.63 -15.13 34.07
CA ASN A 20 -8.83 -14.65 32.96
C ASN A 20 -7.55 -15.49 32.93
N PHE A 21 -7.59 -16.63 32.26
CA PHE A 21 -6.39 -17.32 31.83
C PHE A 21 -5.67 -16.40 30.84
N GLN A 22 -4.66 -15.68 31.31
CA GLN A 22 -3.68 -15.08 30.42
C GLN A 22 -2.95 -16.23 29.73
N LEU A 23 -3.16 -16.37 28.42
CA LEU A 23 -2.30 -17.24 27.62
C LEU A 23 -0.86 -16.77 27.82
N GLN A 24 0.00 -17.71 28.19
CA GLN A 24 1.44 -17.51 28.21
C GLN A 24 2.04 -18.46 27.18
N SER A 25 3.01 -17.95 26.43
CA SER A 25 3.81 -18.72 25.48
C SER A 25 5.27 -18.33 25.69
N ASN A 26 6.15 -19.32 25.59
CA ASN A 26 7.61 -19.13 25.68
C ASN A 26 8.25 -18.99 24.30
N GLU A 27 7.46 -18.98 23.23
CA GLU A 27 7.91 -18.72 21.86
C GLU A 27 8.28 -17.25 21.71
N GLY A 28 9.46 -16.98 21.14
CA GLY A 28 9.89 -15.60 20.87
C GLY A 28 9.03 -14.95 19.79
N ILE A 29 8.84 -13.63 19.89
CA ILE A 29 8.17 -12.85 18.84
C ILE A 29 9.19 -12.30 17.83
N PRO A 30 8.77 -12.05 16.57
CA PRO A 30 9.62 -11.45 15.55
C PRO A 30 10.20 -10.10 16.00
N LEU A 31 11.47 -9.84 15.64
CA LEU A 31 12.19 -8.64 16.06
C LEU A 31 11.48 -7.33 15.65
N SER A 32 10.84 -7.30 14.48
CA SER A 32 10.11 -6.10 14.03
C SER A 32 8.93 -5.77 14.92
N ILE A 33 8.20 -6.78 15.40
CA ILE A 33 7.12 -6.63 16.37
C ILE A 33 7.69 -6.28 17.74
N GLN A 34 8.73 -6.99 18.20
CA GLN A 34 9.37 -6.73 19.50
C GLN A 34 9.78 -5.25 19.62
N ARG A 35 10.44 -4.70 18.60
CA ARG A 35 10.82 -3.27 18.57
C ARG A 35 9.61 -2.35 18.71
N VAL A 36 8.50 -2.65 18.04
CA VAL A 36 7.27 -1.86 18.18
C VAL A 36 6.75 -1.94 19.62
N LEU A 37 6.67 -3.13 20.20
CA LEU A 37 6.16 -3.31 21.57
C LEU A 37 7.05 -2.65 22.63
N ASP A 38 8.37 -2.66 22.46
CA ASP A 38 9.36 -2.05 23.36
C ASP A 38 9.30 -0.51 23.35
N HIS A 39 8.99 0.08 22.19
CA HIS A 39 8.99 1.53 21.99
C HIS A 39 7.60 2.17 22.00
N THR A 40 6.54 1.39 22.27
CA THR A 40 5.16 1.89 22.34
C THR A 40 4.47 1.42 23.61
N LYS A 41 3.47 2.19 24.05
CA LYS A 41 2.68 1.91 25.26
C LYS A 41 1.22 1.63 24.87
N PRO A 42 0.51 0.77 25.62
CA PRO A 42 -0.94 0.67 25.51
C PRO A 42 -1.59 2.05 25.56
N LEU A 43 -2.68 2.22 24.82
CA LEU A 43 -3.43 3.46 24.82
C LEU A 43 -4.10 3.66 26.19
N ASP A 44 -3.97 4.86 26.75
CA ASP A 44 -4.68 5.24 27.98
C ASP A 44 -6.20 5.28 27.80
N ARG A 45 -6.66 5.34 26.54
CA ARG A 45 -8.08 5.39 26.15
C ARG A 45 -8.34 4.44 24.98
N PRO A 46 -9.52 3.81 24.91
CA PRO A 46 -9.85 2.95 23.78
C PRO A 46 -9.86 3.72 22.46
N ARG A 47 -9.48 3.03 21.38
CA ARG A 47 -9.50 3.54 20.00
C ARG A 47 -10.91 3.88 19.49
N LEU A 48 -11.94 3.23 20.07
CA LEU A 48 -13.33 3.28 19.61
C LEU A 48 -13.43 2.87 18.13
N ASP A 49 -14.01 3.72 17.30
CA ASP A 49 -14.29 3.54 15.87
C ASP A 49 -13.16 4.04 14.94
N ARG A 50 -12.12 4.68 15.48
CA ARG A 50 -10.98 5.19 14.69
C ARG A 50 -10.18 4.03 14.14
N LEU A 51 -9.71 4.05 12.90
CA LEU A 51 -8.83 2.99 12.35
C LEU A 51 -7.51 2.84 13.14
N PRO A 52 -6.92 1.63 13.17
CA PRO A 52 -5.66 1.42 13.86
C PRO A 52 -4.49 2.03 13.07
N LEU A 53 -3.38 2.25 13.75
CA LEU A 53 -2.12 2.58 13.09
C LEU A 53 -1.55 1.32 12.43
N TYR A 54 -1.25 1.38 11.14
CA TYR A 54 -0.55 0.31 10.43
C TYR A 54 0.95 0.61 10.38
N VAL A 55 1.75 -0.33 10.89
CA VAL A 55 3.21 -0.18 10.99
C VAL A 55 3.86 -1.17 10.03
N TRP A 56 4.35 -0.69 8.89
CA TRP A 56 4.76 -1.55 7.77
C TRP A 56 5.69 -2.73 8.13
N PRO A 57 6.74 -2.57 8.96
CA PRO A 57 7.63 -3.68 9.31
C PRO A 57 6.98 -4.83 10.09
N THR A 58 5.78 -4.64 10.64
CA THR A 58 5.05 -5.71 11.36
C THR A 58 4.22 -6.59 10.44
N HIS A 59 3.94 -6.13 9.22
CA HIS A 59 3.10 -6.86 8.27
C HIS A 59 3.69 -8.25 7.99
N HIS A 60 2.84 -9.28 8.06
CA HIS A 60 3.18 -10.69 7.84
C HIS A 60 4.26 -11.27 8.78
N ALA A 61 4.71 -10.54 9.81
CA ALA A 61 5.79 -11.00 10.68
C ALA A 61 5.42 -12.22 11.55
N LEU A 62 4.12 -12.49 11.79
CA LEU A 62 3.63 -13.67 12.53
C LEU A 62 3.61 -14.97 11.72
N HIS A 63 4.07 -14.96 10.47
CA HIS A 63 4.18 -16.17 9.67
C HIS A 63 5.02 -17.24 10.37
N GLY A 64 4.46 -18.45 10.50
CA GLY A 64 5.11 -19.57 11.18
C GLY A 64 5.11 -19.51 12.71
N ILE A 65 4.54 -18.46 13.32
CA ILE A 65 4.41 -18.32 14.78
C ILE A 65 3.15 -19.05 15.26
N SER A 66 3.23 -19.74 16.40
CA SER A 66 2.10 -20.52 16.93
C SER A 66 0.84 -19.67 17.14
N ASN A 67 -0.34 -20.31 17.13
CA ASN A 67 -1.61 -19.61 17.38
C ASN A 67 -1.66 -18.98 18.78
N ALA A 68 -1.03 -19.60 19.79
CA ALA A 68 -0.98 -19.07 21.15
C ALA A 68 -0.19 -17.76 21.19
N GLN A 69 1.03 -17.75 20.64
CA GLN A 69 1.87 -16.56 20.60
C GLN A 69 1.32 -15.49 19.65
N SER A 70 0.75 -15.89 18.52
CA SER A 70 0.09 -14.97 17.57
C SER A 70 -1.07 -14.24 18.24
N ARG A 71 -1.89 -14.95 19.04
CA ARG A 71 -3.02 -14.34 19.77
C ARG A 71 -2.56 -13.29 20.77
N ILE A 72 -1.54 -13.62 21.58
CA ILE A 72 -0.95 -12.67 22.56
C ILE A 72 -0.44 -11.43 21.83
N THR A 73 0.35 -11.64 20.77
CA THR A 73 0.93 -10.55 19.99
C THR A 73 -0.13 -9.63 19.36
N LEU A 74 -1.20 -10.20 18.79
CA LEU A 74 -2.29 -9.43 18.21
C LEU A 74 -3.03 -8.60 19.27
N GLN A 75 -3.20 -9.13 20.49
CA GLN A 75 -3.79 -8.38 21.60
C GLN A 75 -2.87 -7.24 22.05
N ASP A 76 -1.57 -7.48 22.19
CA ASP A 76 -0.59 -6.47 22.61
C ASP A 76 -0.48 -5.32 21.61
N LEU A 77 -0.50 -5.62 20.31
CA LEU A 77 -0.57 -4.63 19.24
C LEU A 77 -1.88 -3.84 19.28
N ASN A 78 -3.02 -4.52 19.42
CA ASN A 78 -4.32 -3.84 19.47
C ASN A 78 -4.47 -2.92 20.70
N GLN A 79 -3.92 -3.32 21.87
CA GLN A 79 -3.89 -2.46 23.05
C GLN A 79 -3.14 -1.14 22.82
N ARG A 80 -2.17 -1.13 21.89
CA ARG A 80 -1.43 0.06 21.43
C ARG A 80 -2.11 0.79 20.27
N GLY A 81 -3.29 0.32 19.84
CA GLY A 81 -3.99 0.85 18.67
C GLY A 81 -3.33 0.48 17.35
N ILE A 82 -2.52 -0.57 17.31
CA ILE A 82 -1.75 -0.99 16.12
C ILE A 82 -2.44 -2.18 15.45
N GLY A 83 -2.66 -2.06 14.14
CA GLY A 83 -3.25 -3.09 13.31
C GLY A 83 -2.20 -4.05 12.78
N TYR A 84 -2.62 -5.27 12.43
CA TYR A 84 -1.74 -6.27 11.83
C TYR A 84 -2.28 -6.67 10.45
N CYS A 85 -1.44 -6.59 9.43
CA CYS A 85 -1.77 -7.02 8.07
C CYS A 85 -1.10 -8.36 7.74
N VAL A 86 -1.82 -9.23 7.03
CA VAL A 86 -1.21 -10.38 6.36
C VAL A 86 -0.89 -9.99 4.91
N ASN A 87 0.29 -10.39 4.42
CA ASN A 87 0.63 -10.26 3.00
C ASN A 87 0.00 -11.42 2.21
N TRP A 88 -0.78 -11.09 1.18
CA TRP A 88 -1.13 -12.05 0.15
C TRP A 88 -0.03 -12.15 -0.88
N ASN A 89 0.31 -13.37 -1.26
CA ASN A 89 1.30 -13.67 -2.29
C ASN A 89 0.77 -14.74 -3.24
N HIS A 90 0.59 -14.36 -4.50
CA HIS A 90 0.05 -15.25 -5.53
C HIS A 90 1.06 -16.31 -6.01
N ASP A 91 2.36 -16.05 -5.91
CA ASP A 91 3.40 -17.01 -6.28
C ASP A 91 3.46 -18.20 -5.31
N SER A 92 3.08 -17.97 -4.06
CA SER A 92 2.97 -18.96 -3.00
C SER A 92 1.53 -19.06 -2.49
N PHE A 93 0.56 -19.17 -3.42
CA PHE A 93 -0.86 -19.02 -3.12
C PHE A 93 -1.34 -19.89 -1.94
N GLU A 94 -1.07 -21.20 -1.98
CA GLU A 94 -1.60 -22.14 -0.98
C GLU A 94 -1.12 -21.80 0.45
N SER A 95 0.18 -21.60 0.64
CA SER A 95 0.75 -21.27 1.95
C SER A 95 0.36 -19.86 2.41
N SER A 96 0.30 -18.90 1.48
CA SER A 96 -0.15 -17.53 1.78
C SER A 96 -1.62 -17.51 2.20
N LEU A 97 -2.47 -18.31 1.55
CA LEU A 97 -3.87 -18.43 1.89
C LEU A 97 -4.06 -19.11 3.25
N GLU A 98 -3.35 -20.21 3.50
CA GLU A 98 -3.41 -20.92 4.78
C GLU A 98 -3.07 -19.98 5.95
N GLU A 99 -1.95 -19.26 5.85
CA GLU A 99 -1.52 -18.30 6.86
C GLU A 99 -2.52 -17.16 7.02
N GLY A 100 -3.02 -16.62 5.90
CA GLY A 100 -4.03 -15.57 5.90
C GLY A 100 -5.31 -15.98 6.63
N LEU A 101 -5.87 -17.14 6.29
CA LEU A 101 -7.06 -17.67 6.96
C LEU A 101 -6.79 -17.99 8.44
N ARG A 102 -5.57 -18.44 8.79
CA ARG A 102 -5.18 -18.68 10.19
C ARG A 102 -5.22 -17.39 11.00
N ILE A 103 -4.52 -16.35 10.55
CA ILE A 103 -4.48 -15.06 11.25
C ILE A 103 -5.86 -14.39 11.26
N ALA A 104 -6.60 -14.40 10.15
CA ALA A 104 -7.94 -13.80 10.08
C ALA A 104 -8.92 -14.45 11.07
N ARG A 105 -8.85 -15.77 11.28
CA ARG A 105 -9.62 -16.45 12.35
C ARG A 105 -9.24 -15.98 13.74
N LEU A 106 -7.95 -15.71 14.00
CA LEU A 106 -7.49 -15.16 15.28
C LEU A 106 -7.99 -13.72 15.47
N GLN A 107 -7.89 -12.87 14.44
CA GLN A 107 -8.40 -11.50 14.45
C GLN A 107 -9.90 -11.48 14.72
N LYS A 108 -10.69 -12.26 13.97
CA LYS A 108 -12.14 -12.41 14.20
C LYS A 108 -12.47 -12.88 15.62
N ALA A 109 -11.77 -13.88 16.14
CA ALA A 109 -11.99 -14.39 17.49
C ALA A 109 -11.63 -13.36 18.59
N LEU A 110 -10.82 -12.36 18.27
CA LEU A 110 -10.44 -11.25 19.15
C LEU A 110 -11.27 -9.98 18.91
N GLY A 111 -12.18 -9.97 17.93
CA GLY A 111 -12.93 -8.78 17.53
C GLY A 111 -12.04 -7.71 16.87
N LEU A 112 -10.97 -8.12 16.20
CA LEU A 112 -10.04 -7.24 15.49
C LEU A 112 -10.35 -7.21 14.00
N GLU A 113 -10.01 -6.09 13.36
CA GLU A 113 -10.10 -5.91 11.91
C GLU A 113 -9.20 -6.92 11.18
N ILE A 114 -9.76 -7.58 10.17
CA ILE A 114 -9.03 -8.43 9.23
C ILE A 114 -8.44 -7.52 8.16
N SER A 115 -7.13 -7.31 8.24
CA SER A 115 -6.38 -6.36 7.42
C SER A 115 -5.41 -7.08 6.46
N ILE A 116 -5.40 -6.68 5.19
CA ILE A 116 -4.67 -7.35 4.12
C ILE A 116 -3.74 -6.37 3.39
N ASN A 117 -2.52 -6.83 3.14
CA ASN A 117 -1.61 -6.24 2.16
C ASN A 117 -1.61 -7.11 0.90
N ALA A 118 -2.09 -6.56 -0.22
CA ALA A 118 -2.27 -7.27 -1.49
C ALA A 118 -1.24 -6.88 -2.56
N ASN A 119 -0.13 -6.22 -2.21
CA ASN A 119 0.87 -5.72 -3.16
C ASN A 119 1.28 -6.79 -4.19
N ALA A 120 1.73 -7.95 -3.71
CA ALA A 120 2.26 -8.99 -4.58
C ALA A 120 1.22 -9.54 -5.57
N CYS A 121 -0.09 -9.41 -5.29
CA CYS A 121 -1.14 -9.84 -6.21
C CYS A 121 -1.26 -8.95 -7.46
N LEU A 122 -0.90 -7.66 -7.35
CA LEU A 122 -1.05 -6.68 -8.43
C LEU A 122 0.22 -6.48 -9.27
N HIS A 123 1.34 -7.09 -8.89
CA HIS A 123 2.59 -6.99 -9.62
C HIS A 123 2.56 -7.74 -10.96
N ARG A 124 3.44 -7.30 -11.87
CA ARG A 124 3.68 -7.87 -13.19
C ARG A 124 2.45 -7.76 -14.10
N LEU A 125 1.84 -6.56 -14.12
CA LEU A 125 0.85 -6.25 -15.14
C LEU A 125 1.51 -6.22 -16.51
N TYR A 126 2.67 -5.57 -16.62
CA TYR A 126 3.63 -5.91 -17.69
C TYR A 126 4.34 -7.21 -17.32
N ASP A 127 4.24 -8.21 -18.19
CA ASP A 127 4.68 -9.58 -17.93
C ASP A 127 5.94 -9.97 -18.72
N ASP A 128 6.67 -8.97 -19.23
CA ASP A 128 7.86 -9.10 -20.08
C ASP A 128 7.64 -9.83 -21.42
N THR A 129 6.39 -10.12 -21.79
CA THR A 129 6.07 -10.72 -23.10
C THR A 129 5.92 -9.66 -24.18
N GLU A 130 6.22 -9.98 -25.44
CA GLU A 130 6.00 -9.06 -26.57
C GLU A 130 4.54 -8.58 -26.68
N ALA A 131 3.60 -9.33 -26.12
CA ALA A 131 2.20 -8.92 -26.05
C ALA A 131 2.01 -7.64 -25.24
N THR A 132 2.79 -7.43 -24.18
CA THR A 132 2.72 -6.21 -23.34
C THR A 132 3.72 -5.13 -23.74
N ALA A 133 4.66 -5.41 -24.65
CA ALA A 133 5.69 -4.49 -25.11
C ALA A 133 5.14 -3.24 -25.84
N HIS A 134 5.96 -2.19 -25.90
CA HIS A 134 5.80 -1.17 -26.93
C HIS A 134 6.14 -1.76 -28.31
N VAL A 135 5.63 -1.15 -29.37
CA VAL A 135 5.91 -1.55 -30.75
C VAL A 135 6.30 -0.32 -31.55
N ASP A 136 7.45 -0.35 -32.20
CA ASP A 136 7.94 0.79 -32.98
C ASP A 136 7.27 0.89 -34.36
N LYS A 137 7.77 1.80 -35.21
CA LYS A 137 7.25 2.01 -36.57
C LYS A 137 7.52 0.83 -37.53
N ASN A 138 8.48 -0.02 -37.24
CA ASN A 138 8.86 -1.19 -38.03
C ASN A 138 8.12 -2.46 -37.56
N GLY A 139 7.39 -2.38 -36.45
CA GLY A 139 6.73 -3.53 -35.83
C GLY A 139 7.59 -4.24 -34.79
N GLU A 140 8.75 -3.68 -34.42
CA GLU A 140 9.67 -4.30 -33.46
C GLU A 140 9.27 -3.97 -32.02
N ALA A 141 9.31 -4.98 -31.15
CA ALA A 141 9.00 -4.83 -29.74
C ALA A 141 10.12 -4.10 -28.98
N PHE A 142 9.75 -3.18 -28.09
CA PHE A 142 10.71 -2.52 -27.19
C PHE A 142 10.10 -2.20 -25.82
N TRP A 143 10.96 -1.83 -24.87
CA TRP A 143 10.61 -1.67 -23.46
C TRP A 143 11.17 -0.38 -22.88
N ASP A 144 10.45 0.19 -21.91
CA ASP A 144 11.00 1.15 -20.97
C ASP A 144 11.64 0.41 -19.79
N ALA A 145 12.91 0.70 -19.54
CA ALA A 145 13.70 0.16 -18.43
C ALA A 145 14.30 1.28 -17.56
N SER A 146 13.71 2.48 -17.62
CA SER A 146 14.19 3.66 -16.90
C SER A 146 14.02 3.57 -15.38
N PHE A 147 13.19 2.64 -14.90
CA PHE A 147 13.02 2.33 -13.48
C PHE A 147 12.36 0.95 -13.33
N GLY A 148 12.64 0.26 -12.22
CA GLY A 148 11.91 -0.96 -11.84
C GLY A 148 11.92 -2.09 -12.90
N PRO A 149 10.86 -2.93 -12.93
CA PRO A 149 10.63 -3.89 -14.00
C PRO A 149 10.46 -3.21 -15.36
N LYS A 150 10.71 -3.94 -16.45
CA LYS A 150 10.46 -3.42 -17.80
C LYS A 150 8.97 -3.09 -17.96
N THR A 151 8.68 -1.88 -18.42
CA THR A 151 7.31 -1.45 -18.74
C THR A 151 7.14 -1.31 -20.25
N GLY A 152 5.93 -1.60 -20.73
CA GLY A 152 5.60 -1.66 -22.14
C GLY A 152 4.43 -0.75 -22.50
N CYS A 153 3.67 -1.10 -23.52
CA CYS A 153 2.57 -0.28 -23.99
C CYS A 153 1.38 -0.33 -23.00
N PRO A 154 0.94 0.80 -22.41
CA PRO A 154 -0.19 0.82 -21.48
C PRO A 154 -1.52 0.40 -22.14
N PHE A 155 -1.62 0.51 -23.47
CA PHE A 155 -2.79 0.11 -24.25
C PHE A 155 -2.77 -1.37 -24.66
N ALA A 156 -1.71 -2.12 -24.32
CA ALA A 156 -1.58 -3.54 -24.63
C ALA A 156 -1.89 -4.46 -23.43
N LEU A 157 -2.50 -3.92 -22.37
CA LEU A 157 -2.64 -4.59 -21.08
C LEU A 157 -3.99 -5.28 -20.84
N GLU A 158 -4.96 -5.12 -21.74
CA GLU A 158 -6.34 -5.60 -21.52
C GLU A 158 -6.39 -7.11 -21.22
N HIS A 159 -5.57 -7.91 -21.92
CA HIS A 159 -5.50 -9.36 -21.73
C HIS A 159 -4.89 -9.79 -20.38
N ARG A 160 -4.20 -8.88 -19.68
CA ARG A 160 -3.63 -9.12 -18.35
C ARG A 160 -4.63 -8.88 -17.22
N ILE A 161 -5.69 -8.10 -17.48
CA ILE A 161 -6.72 -7.78 -16.48
C ILE A 161 -7.36 -9.06 -15.89
N PRO A 162 -7.81 -10.05 -16.69
CA PRO A 162 -8.36 -11.29 -16.13
C PRO A 162 -7.35 -12.06 -15.26
N VAL A 163 -6.06 -12.05 -15.62
CA VAL A 163 -5.00 -12.73 -14.86
C VAL A 163 -4.83 -12.12 -13.47
N ILE A 164 -4.74 -10.80 -13.38
CA ILE A 164 -4.60 -10.11 -12.09
C ILE A 164 -5.90 -10.21 -11.27
N THR A 165 -7.05 -10.11 -11.95
CA THR A 165 -8.37 -10.28 -11.31
C THR A 165 -8.50 -11.65 -10.65
N ASP A 166 -8.06 -12.72 -11.33
CA ASP A 166 -8.10 -14.08 -10.77
C ASP A 166 -7.27 -14.20 -9.50
N ARG A 167 -6.05 -13.64 -9.49
CA ARG A 167 -5.16 -13.64 -8.31
C ARG A 167 -5.87 -13.05 -7.08
N ILE A 168 -6.55 -11.91 -7.23
CA ILE A 168 -7.31 -11.28 -6.14
C ILE A 168 -8.55 -12.11 -5.78
N THR A 169 -9.31 -12.53 -6.79
CA THR A 169 -10.60 -13.22 -6.60
C THR A 169 -10.42 -14.53 -5.84
N ARG A 170 -9.35 -15.29 -6.10
CA ARG A 170 -9.07 -16.55 -5.40
C ARG A 170 -8.91 -16.37 -3.89
N PHE A 171 -8.19 -15.34 -3.46
CA PHE A 171 -8.06 -15.03 -2.02
C PHE A 171 -9.39 -14.53 -1.45
N VAL A 172 -10.02 -13.56 -2.12
CA VAL A 172 -11.29 -12.94 -1.69
C VAL A 172 -12.39 -13.99 -1.52
N ASP A 173 -12.55 -14.90 -2.48
CA ASP A 173 -13.55 -15.98 -2.43
C ASP A 173 -13.27 -16.98 -1.32
N ALA A 174 -12.00 -17.28 -1.03
CA ALA A 174 -11.63 -18.17 0.06
C ALA A 174 -11.93 -17.57 1.44
N TYR A 175 -11.68 -16.27 1.64
CA TYR A 175 -12.05 -15.55 2.86
C TYR A 175 -13.58 -15.52 3.04
N HIS A 176 -14.31 -15.21 1.96
CA HIS A 176 -15.77 -15.17 1.96
C HIS A 176 -16.35 -16.55 2.29
N ALA A 177 -15.84 -17.62 1.68
CA ALA A 177 -16.26 -19.00 1.95
C ALA A 177 -15.97 -19.43 3.40
N ALA A 178 -14.92 -18.91 4.02
CA ALA A 178 -14.59 -19.13 5.43
C ALA A 178 -15.41 -18.25 6.40
N GLY A 179 -16.27 -17.36 5.89
CA GLY A 179 -17.03 -16.39 6.69
C GLY A 179 -16.12 -15.38 7.40
N LEU A 180 -14.98 -15.05 6.80
CA LEU A 180 -14.00 -14.08 7.30
C LEU A 180 -14.14 -12.80 6.47
N GLU A 181 -14.83 -11.80 7.02
CA GLU A 181 -15.04 -10.51 6.36
C GLU A 181 -13.73 -9.73 6.34
N ILE A 182 -13.34 -9.22 5.17
CA ILE A 182 -12.16 -8.36 5.04
C ILE A 182 -12.59 -6.92 5.36
N ASP A 183 -12.02 -6.34 6.41
CA ASP A 183 -12.34 -4.98 6.84
C ASP A 183 -11.46 -3.95 6.13
N PHE A 184 -10.19 -4.28 5.92
CA PHE A 184 -9.19 -3.39 5.33
C PHE A 184 -8.30 -4.14 4.35
N ILE A 185 -8.10 -3.59 3.16
CA ILE A 185 -7.19 -4.13 2.17
C ILE A 185 -6.58 -3.02 1.34
N PHE A 186 -5.27 -3.08 1.17
CA PHE A 186 -4.56 -2.13 0.34
C PHE A 186 -3.57 -2.82 -0.57
N ALA A 187 -3.17 -2.11 -1.61
CA ALA A 187 -2.03 -2.50 -2.43
C ALA A 187 -1.16 -1.27 -2.72
N ASP A 188 0.09 -1.51 -3.04
CA ASP A 188 1.01 -0.57 -3.64
C ASP A 188 1.24 -0.97 -5.08
N TRP A 189 1.07 -0.01 -5.99
CA TRP A 189 1.26 -0.22 -7.42
C TRP A 189 2.22 0.82 -8.01
N GLU A 190 3.15 1.30 -7.19
CA GLU A 190 4.07 2.41 -7.43
C GLU A 190 5.01 2.22 -8.63
N ILE A 191 5.39 0.97 -8.95
CA ILE A 191 6.39 0.67 -10.00
C ILE A 191 5.84 -0.19 -11.16
N ASP A 192 4.52 -0.26 -11.32
CA ASP A 192 3.88 -1.10 -12.33
C ASP A 192 2.58 -0.47 -12.85
N GLY A 193 2.10 -0.96 -13.99
CA GLY A 193 0.95 -0.44 -14.70
C GLY A 193 1.20 0.86 -15.46
N PRO A 194 0.14 1.47 -16.05
CA PRO A 194 0.28 2.70 -16.81
C PRO A 194 0.78 3.87 -15.94
N MET A 195 1.89 4.52 -16.34
CA MET A 195 2.56 5.60 -15.59
C MET A 195 3.17 6.64 -16.55
N GLU A 196 3.24 7.91 -16.14
CA GLU A 196 3.62 9.05 -17.01
C GLU A 196 5.05 9.58 -16.82
N TRP A 197 5.82 9.07 -15.88
CA TRP A 197 7.14 9.61 -15.51
C TRP A 197 8.29 8.86 -16.18
N ASN A 198 9.51 9.32 -15.92
CA ASN A 198 10.73 8.80 -16.55
C ASN A 198 10.65 8.84 -18.08
N ASN A 199 10.98 7.75 -18.77
CA ASN A 199 11.03 7.73 -20.24
C ASN A 199 9.67 7.37 -20.88
N ALA A 200 8.61 7.23 -20.09
CA ALA A 200 7.30 6.78 -20.55
C ALA A 200 6.74 7.68 -21.68
N TRP A 201 6.88 9.00 -21.56
CA TRP A 201 6.44 9.95 -22.59
C TRP A 201 7.15 9.72 -23.93
N GLU A 202 8.48 9.69 -23.91
CA GLU A 202 9.30 9.51 -25.13
C GLU A 202 9.04 8.15 -25.77
N HIS A 203 8.88 7.11 -24.95
CA HIS A 203 8.60 5.76 -25.43
C HIS A 203 7.18 5.64 -26.01
N SER A 204 6.19 6.29 -25.40
CA SER A 204 4.84 6.35 -25.96
C SER A 204 4.78 7.12 -27.29
N LEU A 205 5.59 8.17 -27.49
CA LEU A 205 5.68 8.86 -28.78
C LEU A 205 6.29 7.99 -29.88
N ARG A 206 7.18 7.05 -29.53
CA ARG A 206 7.78 6.08 -30.47
C ARG A 206 6.87 4.89 -30.76
N CYS A 207 5.98 4.56 -29.83
CA CYS A 207 5.10 3.40 -29.91
C CYS A 207 3.90 3.64 -30.83
N THR A 208 3.73 2.80 -31.86
CA THR A 208 2.58 2.85 -32.79
C THR A 208 1.25 2.71 -32.06
N ARG A 209 1.11 1.70 -31.21
CA ARG A 209 -0.09 1.46 -30.39
C ARG A 209 -0.46 2.66 -29.51
N CYS A 210 0.54 3.32 -28.91
CA CYS A 210 0.29 4.52 -28.09
C CYS A 210 -0.21 5.68 -28.94
N ARG A 211 0.44 5.95 -30.08
CA ARG A 211 0.04 7.02 -30.99
C ARG A 211 -1.36 6.82 -31.59
N GLU A 212 -1.78 5.58 -31.79
CA GLU A 212 -3.14 5.26 -32.25
C GLU A 212 -4.23 5.56 -31.21
N ASN A 213 -3.88 5.46 -29.92
CA ASN A 213 -4.84 5.65 -28.82
C ASN A 213 -4.77 7.04 -28.17
N LEU A 214 -3.74 7.83 -28.49
CA LEU A 214 -3.61 9.21 -28.07
C LEU A 214 -4.18 10.15 -29.14
N PRO A 215 -4.96 11.18 -28.78
CA PRO A 215 -5.42 12.17 -29.74
C PRO A 215 -4.25 12.80 -30.53
N PRO A 216 -4.45 13.15 -31.82
CA PRO A 216 -3.44 13.88 -32.59
C PRO A 216 -3.02 15.17 -31.87
N ASN A 217 -1.72 15.49 -31.91
CA ASN A 217 -1.14 16.66 -31.24
C ASN A 217 -1.33 16.70 -29.70
N SER A 218 -1.50 15.54 -29.06
CA SER A 218 -1.54 15.45 -27.59
C SER A 218 -0.27 16.05 -26.97
N ASP A 219 -0.46 16.85 -25.93
CA ASP A 219 0.62 17.29 -25.03
C ASP A 219 0.77 16.32 -23.85
N PHE A 220 1.70 16.63 -22.94
CA PHE A 220 1.94 15.80 -21.76
C PHE A 220 0.71 15.71 -20.83
N ARG A 221 -0.13 16.75 -20.74
CA ARG A 221 -1.33 16.72 -19.89
C ARG A 221 -2.36 15.74 -20.41
N VAL A 222 -2.60 15.73 -21.72
CA VAL A 222 -3.50 14.76 -22.37
C VAL A 222 -2.98 13.35 -22.15
N PHE A 223 -1.67 13.15 -22.28
CA PHE A 223 -1.00 11.87 -22.03
C PHE A 223 -1.15 11.38 -20.58
N GLN A 224 -0.76 12.21 -19.61
CA GLN A 224 -0.88 11.90 -18.18
C GLN A 224 -2.34 11.57 -17.82
N THR A 225 -3.28 12.39 -18.26
CA THR A 225 -4.71 12.17 -17.98
C THR A 225 -5.20 10.85 -18.57
N THR A 226 -4.76 10.52 -19.78
CA THR A 226 -5.13 9.26 -20.46
C THR A 226 -4.59 8.04 -19.71
N LEU A 227 -3.31 8.07 -19.35
CA LEU A 227 -2.66 7.02 -18.58
C LEU A 227 -3.29 6.81 -17.20
N ARG A 228 -3.51 7.89 -16.44
CA ARG A 228 -4.12 7.83 -15.10
C ARG A 228 -5.57 7.36 -15.15
N ARG A 229 -6.29 7.66 -16.23
CA ARG A 229 -7.62 7.08 -16.49
C ARG A 229 -7.54 5.57 -16.74
N LEU A 230 -6.60 5.09 -17.55
CA LEU A 230 -6.41 3.65 -17.76
C LEU A 230 -6.02 2.95 -16.46
N ARG A 231 -5.03 3.49 -15.75
CA ARG A 231 -4.54 2.97 -14.48
C ARG A 231 -5.67 2.80 -13.47
N SER A 232 -6.48 3.84 -13.24
CA SER A 232 -7.62 3.78 -12.32
C SER A 232 -8.68 2.78 -12.77
N GLN A 233 -8.99 2.70 -14.07
CA GLN A 233 -9.93 1.69 -14.59
C GLN A 233 -9.42 0.26 -14.36
N PHE A 234 -8.13 0.02 -14.56
CA PHE A 234 -7.52 -1.29 -14.31
C PHE A 234 -7.55 -1.63 -12.83
N GLN A 235 -7.13 -0.72 -11.95
CA GLN A 235 -7.23 -0.90 -10.50
C GLN A 235 -8.66 -1.22 -10.05
N LYS A 236 -9.66 -0.51 -10.59
CA LYS A 236 -11.07 -0.78 -10.30
C LYS A 236 -11.47 -2.19 -10.69
N ARG A 237 -11.13 -2.63 -11.89
CA ARG A 237 -11.53 -3.94 -12.44
C ARG A 237 -10.80 -5.10 -11.78
N MET A 238 -9.51 -4.96 -11.52
CA MET A 238 -8.64 -6.03 -11.03
C MET A 238 -8.63 -6.16 -9.51
N PHE A 239 -8.88 -5.06 -8.79
CA PHE A 239 -8.68 -5.00 -7.34
C PHE A 239 -9.93 -4.56 -6.58
N SER A 240 -10.42 -3.34 -6.79
CA SER A 240 -11.51 -2.80 -5.98
C SER A 240 -12.83 -3.54 -6.17
N ASN A 241 -13.25 -3.78 -7.43
CA ASN A 241 -14.51 -4.45 -7.72
C ASN A 241 -14.54 -5.90 -7.21
N PRO A 242 -13.51 -6.74 -7.44
CA PRO A 242 -13.51 -8.11 -6.89
C PRO A 242 -13.67 -8.15 -5.37
N VAL A 243 -12.96 -7.27 -4.64
CA VAL A 243 -13.08 -7.17 -3.18
C VAL A 243 -14.49 -6.73 -2.78
N LEU A 244 -14.94 -5.57 -3.28
CA LEU A 244 -16.21 -4.97 -2.86
C LEU A 244 -17.43 -5.80 -3.25
N LYS A 245 -17.31 -6.66 -4.26
CA LYS A 245 -18.37 -7.62 -4.63
C LYS A 245 -18.64 -8.65 -3.52
N ARG A 246 -17.62 -9.04 -2.74
CA ARG A 246 -17.78 -9.97 -1.60
C ARG A 246 -17.85 -9.26 -0.26
N PHE A 247 -17.19 -8.12 -0.13
CA PHE A 247 -17.08 -7.36 1.10
C PHE A 247 -17.44 -5.89 0.82
N PRO A 248 -18.74 -5.54 0.72
CA PRO A 248 -19.18 -4.20 0.31
C PRO A 248 -18.74 -3.08 1.25
N ASN A 249 -18.44 -3.41 2.51
CA ASN A 249 -18.01 -2.47 3.53
C ASN A 249 -16.49 -2.37 3.68
N ALA A 250 -15.72 -3.15 2.91
CA ALA A 250 -14.26 -3.15 3.00
C ALA A 250 -13.68 -1.77 2.67
N LEU A 251 -12.67 -1.37 3.44
CA LEU A 251 -11.81 -0.25 3.11
C LEU A 251 -10.76 -0.73 2.10
N VAL A 252 -10.89 -0.27 0.87
CA VAL A 252 -10.01 -0.60 -0.25
C VAL A 252 -9.27 0.64 -0.69
N GLY A 253 -7.95 0.56 -0.76
CA GLY A 253 -7.13 1.70 -1.15
C GLY A 253 -5.81 1.31 -1.79
N ASN A 254 -5.11 2.32 -2.31
CA ASN A 254 -3.78 2.16 -2.86
C ASN A 254 -2.82 3.18 -2.28
N TYR A 255 -1.61 2.71 -2.00
CA TYR A 255 -0.52 3.54 -1.52
C TYR A 255 -0.34 4.79 -2.40
N GLY A 256 -0.48 5.97 -1.81
CA GLY A 256 -0.24 7.23 -2.51
C GLY A 256 -1.36 7.66 -3.45
N VAL A 257 -2.56 7.08 -3.34
CA VAL A 257 -3.76 7.50 -4.08
C VAL A 257 -4.79 8.07 -3.12
N ASN A 258 -5.17 9.33 -3.35
CA ASN A 258 -6.12 10.07 -2.51
C ASN A 258 -6.81 11.17 -3.33
N PRO A 259 -7.99 11.67 -2.91
CA PRO A 259 -8.52 12.93 -3.42
C PRO A 259 -7.52 14.08 -3.24
N HIS A 260 -7.40 14.95 -4.24
CA HIS A 260 -6.38 16.01 -4.28
C HIS A 260 -6.77 17.17 -5.21
N GLY A 261 -6.13 18.33 -5.04
CA GLY A 261 -6.35 19.54 -5.85
C GLY A 261 -5.66 19.57 -7.22
N GLY A 262 -5.01 18.48 -7.64
CA GLY A 262 -4.39 18.36 -8.96
C GLY A 262 -2.86 18.48 -8.96
N SER A 263 -2.23 18.50 -7.79
CA SER A 263 -0.77 18.54 -7.64
C SER A 263 -0.28 17.44 -6.72
N ARG A 264 0.91 16.92 -7.03
CA ARG A 264 1.68 16.01 -6.16
C ARG A 264 2.97 16.70 -5.75
N TYR A 265 3.21 16.71 -4.44
CA TYR A 265 4.24 17.56 -3.82
C TYR A 265 5.56 16.84 -3.55
N TRP A 266 5.69 15.59 -3.96
CA TRP A 266 6.87 14.77 -3.77
C TRP A 266 7.05 13.86 -4.98
N TYR A 267 8.28 13.37 -5.13
CA TYR A 267 8.68 12.38 -6.11
C TYR A 267 9.26 11.20 -5.37
N ASP A 268 8.97 9.98 -5.82
CA ASP A 268 9.76 8.85 -5.37
C ASP A 268 11.20 8.98 -5.88
N TYR A 269 12.14 8.32 -5.19
CA TYR A 269 13.56 8.43 -5.50
C TYR A 269 13.94 7.98 -6.92
N PHE A 270 13.10 7.17 -7.57
CA PHE A 270 13.29 6.68 -8.94
C PHE A 270 12.55 7.51 -9.99
N GLU A 271 11.79 8.55 -9.60
CA GLU A 271 11.01 9.36 -10.53
C GLU A 271 11.82 10.54 -11.05
N LYS A 272 12.00 10.58 -12.37
CA LYS A 272 12.42 11.75 -13.13
C LYS A 272 11.21 12.33 -13.84
N LEU A 273 11.03 13.63 -13.70
CA LEU A 273 9.98 14.34 -14.42
C LEU A 273 10.42 14.57 -15.89
N PRO A 274 9.58 14.24 -16.88
CA PRO A 274 9.85 14.57 -18.27
C PRO A 274 9.89 16.09 -18.49
N ASP A 275 10.77 16.58 -19.36
CA ASP A 275 10.90 18.03 -19.64
C ASP A 275 9.60 18.65 -20.20
N ALA A 276 8.79 17.83 -20.88
CA ALA A 276 7.48 18.23 -21.41
C ALA A 276 6.40 18.37 -20.33
N ALA A 277 6.63 17.86 -19.12
CA ALA A 277 5.63 17.84 -18.08
C ALA A 277 5.44 19.23 -17.45
N PRO A 278 4.19 19.67 -17.27
CA PRO A 278 3.93 20.93 -16.61
C PRO A 278 4.28 20.86 -15.12
N THR A 279 4.87 21.94 -14.62
CA THR A 279 5.24 22.06 -13.21
C THR A 279 4.81 23.39 -12.63
N GLN A 280 4.45 23.35 -11.36
CA GLN A 280 4.37 24.53 -10.51
C GLN A 280 5.68 24.64 -9.74
N ARG A 281 6.32 25.81 -9.77
CA ARG A 281 7.55 26.05 -9.02
C ARG A 281 7.28 26.83 -7.76
N GLU A 282 7.88 26.38 -6.68
CA GLU A 282 7.88 27.09 -5.40
C GLU A 282 9.23 26.82 -4.73
N HIS A 283 9.90 27.86 -4.25
CA HIS A 283 11.28 27.74 -3.78
C HIS A 283 12.18 27.06 -4.84
N GLN A 284 12.95 26.03 -4.45
CA GLN A 284 13.78 25.24 -5.36
C GLN A 284 13.11 23.92 -5.79
N THR A 285 11.82 23.73 -5.47
CA THR A 285 11.07 22.52 -5.87
C THR A 285 10.15 22.78 -7.06
N SER A 286 10.02 21.76 -7.90
CA SER A 286 9.01 21.69 -8.95
C SER A 286 7.95 20.69 -8.53
N TYR A 287 6.70 21.09 -8.37
CA TYR A 287 5.59 20.17 -8.13
C TYR A 287 4.97 19.77 -9.46
N ARG A 288 4.72 18.47 -9.62
CA ARG A 288 4.05 17.95 -10.80
C ARG A 288 2.55 18.13 -10.70
N GLU A 289 1.93 18.43 -11.83
CA GLU A 289 0.50 18.18 -11.98
C GLU A 289 0.23 16.69 -11.78
N TRP A 290 -0.92 16.37 -11.20
CA TRP A 290 -1.35 15.01 -10.91
C TRP A 290 -2.80 14.86 -11.31
N ALA A 291 -3.07 14.06 -12.35
CA ALA A 291 -4.41 13.86 -12.86
C ALA A 291 -5.25 13.03 -11.87
N PRO A 292 -6.52 13.41 -11.60
CA PRO A 292 -7.37 12.70 -10.65
C PRO A 292 -7.57 11.23 -11.03
N GLU A 293 -7.22 10.31 -10.12
CA GLU A 293 -7.41 8.87 -10.35
C GLU A 293 -8.29 8.18 -9.27
N PHE A 294 -8.40 8.78 -8.08
CA PHE A 294 -9.10 8.19 -6.93
C PHE A 294 -10.57 7.81 -7.20
N GLU A 295 -11.38 8.74 -7.73
CA GLU A 295 -12.82 8.47 -7.96
C GLU A 295 -13.06 7.33 -8.96
N ARG A 296 -12.13 7.15 -9.89
CA ARG A 296 -12.24 6.17 -10.98
C ARG A 296 -11.74 4.79 -10.56
N SER A 297 -10.90 4.69 -9.54
CA SER A 297 -10.34 3.42 -9.07
C SER A 297 -11.31 2.60 -8.21
N GLY A 298 -12.40 3.21 -7.74
CA GLY A 298 -13.36 2.55 -6.85
C GLY A 298 -12.80 2.31 -5.44
N TYR A 299 -11.75 3.03 -5.04
CA TYR A 299 -11.26 3.01 -3.67
C TYR A 299 -12.26 3.64 -2.72
N THR A 300 -12.34 3.06 -1.52
CA THR A 300 -13.22 3.49 -0.44
C THR A 300 -12.47 4.14 0.71
N MET A 301 -11.13 4.18 0.64
CA MET A 301 -10.28 4.92 1.58
C MET A 301 -9.19 5.73 0.88
N SER A 302 -8.93 6.92 1.39
CA SER A 302 -7.87 7.83 0.98
C SER A 302 -6.55 7.46 1.64
N MET A 303 -5.45 7.37 0.89
CA MET A 303 -4.14 6.98 1.43
C MET A 303 -3.05 7.98 1.02
N PRO A 304 -3.07 9.21 1.56
CA PRO A 304 -2.04 10.19 1.26
C PRO A 304 -0.70 9.75 1.84
N VAL A 305 0.36 9.91 1.06
CA VAL A 305 1.72 9.50 1.44
C VAL A 305 2.57 10.72 1.70
N VAL A 306 3.27 10.67 2.83
CA VAL A 306 4.19 11.70 3.29
C VAL A 306 5.59 11.09 3.37
N TYR A 307 6.49 11.62 2.54
CA TYR A 307 7.88 11.20 2.49
C TYR A 307 8.83 12.28 3.00
N THR A 308 9.89 11.83 3.64
CA THR A 308 11.03 12.66 4.08
C THR A 308 12.22 12.50 3.12
N TRP A 309 11.96 12.57 1.80
CA TRP A 309 13.01 12.42 0.77
C TRP A 309 14.15 13.42 0.97
N TYR A 310 15.40 12.96 0.79
CA TYR A 310 16.58 13.83 0.90
C TYR A 310 16.52 15.04 -0.05
N SER A 311 15.93 14.86 -1.24
CA SER A 311 15.79 15.93 -2.23
C SER A 311 14.89 17.06 -1.72
N ILE A 312 13.80 16.73 -1.03
CA ILE A 312 12.87 17.68 -0.42
C ILE A 312 13.59 18.56 0.61
N PHE A 313 14.53 18.01 1.37
CA PHE A 313 15.29 18.77 2.37
C PHE A 313 16.08 19.94 1.75
N LYS A 314 16.66 19.72 0.57
CA LYS A 314 17.44 20.78 -0.12
C LYS A 314 16.53 21.79 -0.82
N SER A 315 15.29 21.43 -1.14
CA SER A 315 14.39 22.26 -1.92
C SER A 315 13.81 23.48 -1.20
N TYR A 316 13.83 23.49 0.14
CA TYR A 316 13.25 24.57 0.93
C TYR A 316 14.32 25.36 1.71
N PRO A 317 14.35 26.69 1.61
CA PRO A 317 15.41 27.52 2.16
C PRO A 317 15.18 27.90 3.64
N PHE A 318 14.34 27.16 4.39
CA PHE A 318 14.04 27.52 5.77
C PHE A 318 15.24 27.30 6.68
N ASP A 319 15.52 28.25 7.58
CA ASP A 319 16.64 28.15 8.52
C ASP A 319 16.45 27.01 9.53
N ILE A 320 15.20 26.73 9.90
CA ILE A 320 14.85 25.58 10.74
C ILE A 320 14.86 24.32 9.86
N SER A 321 15.89 23.48 10.02
CA SER A 321 16.09 22.26 9.23
C SER A 321 14.88 21.33 9.23
N ASP A 322 14.29 21.10 10.41
CA ASP A 322 13.15 20.18 10.56
C ASP A 322 11.91 20.70 9.82
N TYR A 323 11.80 22.02 9.69
CA TYR A 323 10.70 22.65 8.96
C TYR A 323 10.76 22.38 7.46
N ARG A 324 11.93 22.05 6.90
CA ARG A 324 12.07 21.75 5.47
C ARG A 324 11.29 20.49 5.07
N TRP A 325 11.35 19.43 5.88
CA TRP A 325 10.50 18.26 5.66
C TRP A 325 9.06 18.54 6.07
N PHE A 326 8.87 19.11 7.26
CA PHE A 326 7.54 19.35 7.81
C PHE A 326 6.66 20.19 6.87
N TYR A 327 7.23 21.18 6.20
CA TYR A 327 6.53 22.00 5.21
C TYR A 327 5.94 21.18 4.05
N ASN A 328 6.68 20.20 3.53
CA ASN A 328 6.14 19.28 2.52
C ASN A 328 5.01 18.39 3.10
N MET A 329 5.21 17.89 4.32
CA MET A 329 4.17 17.11 5.02
C MET A 329 2.88 17.92 5.15
N LEU A 330 2.98 19.20 5.52
CA LEU A 330 1.84 20.11 5.59
C LEU A 330 1.17 20.27 4.22
N LYS A 331 1.92 20.44 3.12
CA LYS A 331 1.32 20.52 1.78
C LYS A 331 0.54 19.26 1.42
N VAL A 332 1.11 18.08 1.65
CA VAL A 332 0.41 16.81 1.38
C VAL A 332 -0.84 16.69 2.25
N ALA A 333 -0.70 16.91 3.56
CA ALA A 333 -1.80 16.77 4.51
C ALA A 333 -2.93 17.78 4.24
N SER A 334 -2.60 19.05 3.99
CA SER A 334 -3.58 20.08 3.65
C SER A 334 -4.26 19.80 2.31
N ASN A 335 -3.51 19.32 1.31
CA ASN A 335 -4.10 18.97 0.02
C ASN A 335 -5.07 17.79 0.13
N ALA A 336 -4.68 16.71 0.83
CA ALA A 336 -5.58 15.59 1.07
C ALA A 336 -6.78 16.00 1.94
N GLY A 337 -6.54 16.71 3.05
CA GLY A 337 -7.59 17.14 3.97
C GLY A 337 -8.61 18.10 3.35
N ALA A 338 -8.19 18.98 2.43
CA ALA A 338 -9.10 19.90 1.76
C ALA A 338 -9.97 19.23 0.67
N HIS A 339 -9.52 18.11 0.11
CA HIS A 339 -10.17 17.49 -1.06
C HIS A 339 -10.80 16.13 -0.77
N THR A 340 -10.46 15.48 0.35
CA THR A 340 -11.09 14.22 0.76
C THR A 340 -12.42 14.49 1.44
N PRO A 341 -13.55 13.99 0.92
CA PRO A 341 -14.84 14.11 1.57
C PRO A 341 -14.84 13.47 2.96
N ALA A 342 -15.54 14.07 3.92
CA ALA A 342 -15.56 13.60 5.32
C ALA A 342 -16.07 12.15 5.49
N ALA A 343 -16.86 11.64 4.53
CA ALA A 343 -17.36 10.27 4.53
C ALA A 343 -16.30 9.23 4.07
N ILE A 344 -15.17 9.66 3.52
CA ILE A 344 -14.09 8.79 3.06
C ILE A 344 -13.00 8.74 4.14
N PRO A 345 -12.78 7.57 4.79
CA PRO A 345 -11.69 7.42 5.75
C PRO A 345 -10.34 7.72 5.11
N SER A 346 -9.45 8.35 5.86
CA SER A 346 -8.09 8.62 5.41
C SER A 346 -7.08 7.87 6.29
N VAL A 347 -6.25 7.05 5.67
CA VAL A 347 -5.16 6.31 6.32
C VAL A 347 -3.84 6.82 5.74
N PRO A 348 -3.23 7.85 6.37
CA PRO A 348 -1.99 8.43 5.86
C PRO A 348 -0.82 7.46 6.04
N PHE A 349 0.06 7.43 5.05
CA PHE A 349 1.33 6.73 5.12
C PHE A 349 2.44 7.73 5.40
N VAL A 350 3.22 7.46 6.44
CA VAL A 350 4.29 8.35 6.88
C VAL A 350 5.59 7.58 6.94
N HIS A 351 6.58 8.03 6.17
CA HIS A 351 7.95 7.54 6.28
C HIS A 351 8.69 8.36 7.35
N TRP A 352 9.11 7.69 8.42
CA TRP A 352 9.67 8.35 9.61
C TRP A 352 11.18 8.60 9.52
N HIS A 353 11.91 7.83 8.71
CA HIS A 353 13.34 8.05 8.50
C HIS A 353 13.56 8.86 7.23
N THR A 354 14.45 9.85 7.28
CA THR A 354 14.97 10.48 6.07
C THR A 354 15.51 9.38 5.17
N THR A 355 14.98 9.29 3.96
CA THR A 355 15.49 8.34 2.99
C THR A 355 16.84 8.86 2.50
N ALA A 356 17.88 8.06 2.69
CA ALA A 356 19.23 8.41 2.27
C ALA A 356 19.27 8.66 0.75
N PRO A 357 20.17 9.52 0.26
CA PRO A 357 20.43 9.56 -1.18
C PRO A 357 20.80 8.14 -1.68
N PRO A 358 20.35 7.73 -2.87
CA PRO A 358 20.87 6.58 -3.58
C PRO A 358 22.40 6.50 -3.53
N ALA A 359 22.95 5.29 -3.37
CA ALA A 359 24.39 5.08 -3.21
C ALA A 359 25.23 5.53 -4.43
N ASP A 360 24.59 5.73 -5.59
CA ASP A 360 25.19 6.23 -6.84
C ASP A 360 25.11 7.75 -7.01
N LEU A 361 24.44 8.48 -6.10
CA LEU A 361 24.47 9.94 -6.01
C LEU A 361 25.58 10.41 -5.06
N SER A 362 26.78 9.81 -5.18
CA SER A 362 27.99 10.47 -4.70
C SER A 362 28.03 11.86 -5.34
N GLU A 363 28.18 12.88 -4.50
CA GLU A 363 28.15 14.29 -4.87
C GLU A 363 28.88 14.56 -6.20
N PRO A 364 28.34 15.40 -7.10
CA PRO A 364 29.17 15.92 -8.18
C PRO A 364 30.33 16.69 -7.53
N VAL A 365 31.56 16.30 -7.89
CA VAL A 365 32.78 17.07 -7.61
C VAL A 365 32.64 18.48 -8.16
#